data_AF-A0A154UZW8-F1
#
_entry.id   AF-A0A154UZW8-F1
#
_cell.length_a   1.000
_cell.length_b   1.000
_cell.length_c   1.000
_cell.angle_alpha   90.00
_cell.angle_beta   90.00
_cell.angle_gamma   90.00
#
_symmetry.space_group_name_H-M   'P 1'
#
loop_
_entity.id
_entity.type
_entity.pdbx_description
1 polymer ?
#
loop_
_entity_poly.entity_id
_entity_poly.type
_entity_poly.pdbx_seq_one_letter_code
_entity_poly.pdbx_strand_id
1 'polypeptide(L)'
;MVLPAAVLVLVASPTTSPVLLVAAVLVTVLVDEGFRRSSGRLAMERGGGGDCRLAEHRMRLRLEEDELAERLGVSTRTIRAIEAGRHRPPVDLAVALAREVEAPVERLFPPPATRG
;
A
#
# COMPACT_ATOMS: atom_id res chain seq x y z
N MET A 1 19.53 1.26 13.36
CA MET A 1 19.56 1.60 11.92
C MET A 1 20.90 1.13 11.37
N VAL A 2 20.90 0.05 10.59
CA VAL A 2 22.13 -0.52 10.01
C VAL A 2 22.36 0.20 8.69
N LEU A 3 23.46 0.96 8.56
CA LEU A 3 23.82 1.60 7.29
C LEU A 3 24.18 0.51 6.27
N PRO A 4 23.69 0.60 5.01
CA PRO A 4 24.03 -0.39 3.99
C PRO A 4 25.54 -0.37 3.71
N ALA A 5 26.12 -1.55 3.48
CA ALA A 5 27.57 -1.75 3.35
C ALA A 5 28.23 -0.81 2.31
N ALA A 6 27.51 -0.39 1.27
CA ALA A 6 27.98 0.56 0.26
C ALA A 6 28.29 1.97 0.80
N VAL A 7 27.54 2.44 1.81
CA VAL A 7 27.79 3.75 2.45
C VAL A 7 29.06 3.70 3.29
N LEU A 8 29.31 2.57 3.96
CA LEU A 8 30.51 2.36 4.77
C LEU A 8 31.78 2.39 3.90
N VAL A 9 31.72 1.80 2.70
CA VAL A 9 32.83 1.80 1.72
C VAL A 9 33.18 3.21 1.26
N LEU A 10 32.20 4.12 1.15
CA LEU A 10 32.44 5.48 0.69
C LEU A 10 33.12 6.37 1.75
N VAL A 11 32.89 6.11 3.04
CA VAL A 11 33.47 6.87 4.17
C VAL A 11 34.95 6.51 4.41
N ALA A 12 35.38 5.31 4.02
CA ALA A 12 36.70 4.77 4.34
C ALA A 12 37.82 5.13 3.31
N SER A 13 37.52 5.89 2.25
CA SER A 13 38.50 6.29 1.24
C SER A 13 39.01 7.73 1.47
N PRO A 14 40.34 7.99 1.44
CA PRO A 14 40.90 9.33 1.70
C PRO A 14 40.61 10.36 0.59
N THR A 15 39.95 9.96 -0.49
CA THR A 15 39.66 10.79 -1.67
C THR A 15 38.17 11.14 -1.83
N THR A 16 37.31 10.72 -0.91
CA THR A 16 35.88 11.03 -0.99
C THR A 16 35.63 12.50 -0.68
N SER A 17 35.42 13.29 -1.73
CA SER A 17 35.00 14.69 -1.60
C SER A 17 33.76 14.80 -0.69
N PRO A 18 33.70 15.75 0.25
CA PRO A 18 32.58 15.89 1.18
C PRO A 18 31.23 16.04 0.48
N VAL A 19 31.21 16.54 -0.76
CA VAL A 19 30.02 16.66 -1.60
C VAL A 19 29.46 15.28 -2.00
N LEU A 20 30.33 14.32 -2.31
CA LEU A 20 29.93 12.95 -2.67
C LEU A 20 29.35 12.19 -1.48
N LEU A 21 29.86 12.45 -0.27
CA LEU A 21 29.35 11.84 0.95
C LEU A 21 27.95 12.35 1.29
N VAL A 22 27.73 13.67 1.19
CA VAL A 22 26.39 14.27 1.36
C VAL A 22 25.43 13.73 0.31
N ALA A 23 25.84 13.66 -0.96
CA ALA A 23 25.02 13.11 -2.04
C ALA A 23 24.66 11.63 -1.79
N ALA A 24 25.62 10.80 -1.34
CA ALA A 24 25.37 9.39 -1.06
C ALA A 24 24.41 9.18 0.12
N VAL A 25 24.58 9.96 1.19
CA VAL A 25 23.65 9.94 2.34
C VAL A 25 22.26 10.38 1.91
N LEU A 26 22.15 11.46 1.12
CA LEU A 26 20.88 11.94 0.56
C LEU A 26 20.22 10.86 -0.31
N VAL A 27 20.97 10.21 -1.20
CA VAL A 27 20.45 9.12 -2.03
C VAL A 27 19.97 7.95 -1.17
N THR A 28 20.71 7.55 -0.13
CA THR A 28 20.25 6.46 0.75
C THR A 28 19.01 6.82 1.57
N VAL A 29 18.90 8.04 2.08
CA VAL A 29 17.71 8.51 2.79
C VAL A 29 16.52 8.65 1.83
N LEU A 30 16.77 9.12 0.60
CA LEU A 30 15.75 9.21 -0.45
C LEU A 30 15.30 7.84 -0.96
N VAL A 31 16.16 6.83 -0.95
CA VAL A 31 15.82 5.45 -1.30
C VAL A 31 15.08 4.75 -0.15
N ASP A 32 15.43 5.05 1.11
CA ASP A 32 14.73 4.56 2.31
C ASP A 32 13.29 5.10 2.39
N GLU A 33 13.10 6.38 2.03
CA GLU A 33 11.78 7.04 1.93
C GLU A 33 11.07 6.78 0.57
N GLY A 34 11.74 6.07 -0.35
CA GLY A 34 11.47 6.12 -1.80
C GLY A 34 10.62 5.01 -2.40
N PHE A 35 10.15 4.01 -1.64
CA PHE A 35 9.12 3.06 -2.12
C PHE A 35 7.69 3.47 -1.72
N ARG A 36 7.50 4.76 -1.42
CA ARG A 36 6.20 5.42 -1.33
C ARG A 36 6.10 6.58 -2.33
N ARG A 37 6.06 6.30 -3.64
CA ARG A 37 5.27 7.05 -4.66
C ARG A 37 5.58 6.60 -6.09
N SER A 38 4.58 6.02 -6.76
CA SER A 38 4.17 6.20 -8.17
C SER A 38 3.24 5.04 -8.51
N SER A 39 1.92 5.22 -8.62
CA SER A 39 1.20 5.91 -9.70
C SER A 39 -0.24 6.19 -9.24
N GLY A 40 -0.94 7.26 -9.59
CA GLY A 40 -0.62 8.43 -10.39
C GLY A 40 -1.50 9.59 -9.90
N ARG A 41 -0.90 10.79 -9.85
CA ARG A 41 -1.68 12.03 -9.95
C ARG A 41 -2.06 12.13 -11.43
N LEU A 42 -3.36 12.17 -11.71
CA LEU A 42 -4.07 12.22 -13.02
C LEU A 42 -4.89 10.95 -13.30
N ALA A 43 -5.93 10.69 -12.50
CA ALA A 43 -7.19 10.13 -12.97
C ALA A 43 -8.26 10.20 -11.86
N MET A 44 -9.20 11.12 -12.04
CA MET A 44 -10.62 10.94 -11.76
C MET A 44 -11.09 11.05 -10.31
N GLU A 45 -11.55 12.25 -9.97
CA GLU A 45 -12.64 12.47 -9.03
C GLU A 45 -13.85 11.61 -9.41
N ARG A 46 -14.14 10.57 -8.60
CA ARG A 46 -15.46 10.18 -8.05
C ARG A 46 -15.37 8.78 -7.44
N GLY A 47 -15.53 8.71 -6.11
CA GLY A 47 -15.66 7.47 -5.32
C GLY A 47 -14.41 7.19 -4.48
N GLY A 48 -14.11 8.00 -3.46
CA GLY A 48 -14.97 8.17 -2.29
C GLY A 48 -14.40 7.28 -1.19
N GLY A 49 -13.89 7.89 -0.12
CA GLY A 49 -13.63 7.21 1.16
C GLY A 49 -14.96 6.74 1.75
N GLY A 50 -15.58 5.79 1.06
CA GLY A 50 -16.82 5.15 1.43
C GLY A 50 -16.53 4.02 2.41
N ASP A 51 -17.50 3.76 3.27
CA ASP A 51 -17.47 2.77 4.34
C ASP A 51 -17.09 1.39 3.80
N CYS A 52 -15.79 1.07 3.76
CA CYS A 52 -15.30 -0.24 3.36
C CYS A 52 -15.45 -1.20 4.55
N ARG A 53 -16.26 -2.24 4.40
CA ARG A 53 -16.49 -3.22 5.47
C ARG A 53 -15.60 -4.46 5.37
N LEU A 54 -14.64 -4.46 4.46
CA LEU A 54 -13.76 -5.61 4.22
C LEU A 54 -13.02 -6.07 5.48
N ALA A 55 -12.46 -5.14 6.25
CA ALA A 55 -11.73 -5.46 7.48
C ALA A 55 -12.61 -6.18 8.51
N GLU A 56 -13.85 -5.73 8.70
CA GLU A 56 -14.83 -6.36 9.59
C GLU A 56 -15.09 -7.83 9.19
N HIS A 57 -15.34 -8.07 7.90
CA HIS A 57 -15.60 -9.40 7.39
C HIS A 57 -14.38 -10.31 7.45
N ARG A 58 -13.18 -9.79 7.13
CA ARG A 58 -11.92 -10.53 7.23
C ARG A 58 -11.65 -10.95 8.68
N MET A 59 -11.79 -10.03 9.64
CA MET A 59 -11.56 -10.30 11.06
C MET A 59 -12.56 -11.32 11.63
N ARG A 60 -13.81 -11.32 11.17
CA ARG A 60 -14.81 -12.34 11.55
C ARG A 60 -14.38 -13.77 11.18
N LEU A 61 -13.62 -13.92 10.09
CA LEU A 61 -13.06 -15.19 9.64
C LEU A 61 -11.67 -15.49 10.24
N ARG A 62 -11.15 -14.60 11.12
CA ARG A 62 -9.80 -14.68 11.69
C ARG A 62 -8.68 -14.71 10.64
N LEU A 63 -8.92 -14.11 9.47
CA LEU A 63 -7.92 -14.01 8.42
C LEU A 63 -7.01 -12.80 8.65
N GLU A 64 -5.71 -12.98 8.47
CA GLU A 64 -4.75 -11.88 8.47
C GLU A 64 -4.76 -11.15 7.12
N GLU A 65 -4.28 -9.90 7.09
CA GLU A 65 -4.18 -9.13 5.84
C GLU A 65 -3.26 -9.80 4.82
N ASP A 66 -2.14 -10.36 5.31
CA ASP A 66 -1.16 -11.08 4.50
C ASP A 66 -1.75 -12.37 3.93
N GLU A 67 -2.51 -13.11 4.74
CA GLU A 67 -3.17 -14.35 4.30
C GLU A 67 -4.23 -14.08 3.23
N LEU A 68 -5.06 -13.05 3.41
CA LEU A 68 -6.04 -12.66 2.38
C LEU A 68 -5.35 -12.18 1.09
N ALA A 69 -4.23 -11.47 1.22
CA ALA A 69 -3.45 -11.01 0.09
C ALA A 69 -2.84 -12.18 -0.71
N GLU A 70 -2.28 -13.17 0.00
CA GLU A 70 -1.71 -14.39 -0.59
C GLU A 70 -2.76 -15.18 -1.37
N ARG A 71 -3.93 -15.44 -0.78
CA ARG A 71 -5.04 -16.16 -1.42
C ARG A 71 -5.51 -15.50 -2.72
N LEU A 72 -5.46 -14.17 -2.76
CA LEU A 72 -5.90 -13.37 -3.90
C LEU A 72 -4.78 -13.03 -4.90
N GLY A 73 -3.53 -13.43 -4.62
CA GLY A 73 -2.38 -13.11 -5.46
C GLY A 73 -2.11 -11.61 -5.56
N VAL A 74 -2.41 -10.84 -4.50
CA VAL A 74 -2.18 -9.39 -4.43
C VAL A 74 -1.20 -9.05 -3.30
N SER A 75 -0.71 -7.81 -3.28
CA SER A 75 0.12 -7.35 -2.16
C SER A 75 -0.72 -7.04 -0.91
N THR A 76 -0.18 -7.25 0.29
CA THR A 76 -0.79 -6.80 1.55
C THR A 76 -1.10 -5.30 1.54
N ARG A 77 -0.24 -4.51 0.89
CA ARG A 77 -0.46 -3.07 0.70
C ARG A 77 -1.76 -2.79 -0.06
N THR A 78 -2.12 -3.65 -1.02
CA THR A 78 -3.39 -3.57 -1.75
C THR A 78 -4.56 -3.79 -0.81
N ILE A 79 -4.55 -4.87 -0.01
CA ILE A 79 -5.59 -5.15 1.00
C ILE A 79 -5.73 -3.98 1.98
N ARG A 80 -4.63 -3.53 2.58
CA ARG A 80 -4.59 -2.35 3.48
C ARG A 80 -5.15 -1.08 2.86
N ALA A 81 -4.87 -0.83 1.58
CA ALA A 81 -5.37 0.35 0.88
C ALA A 81 -6.88 0.26 0.62
N ILE A 82 -7.39 -0.93 0.34
CA ILE A 82 -8.82 -1.19 0.16
C ILE A 82 -9.56 -1.07 1.50
N GLU A 83 -9.06 -1.71 2.56
CA GLU A 83 -9.67 -1.64 3.90
C GLU A 83 -9.72 -0.22 4.44
N ALA A 84 -8.68 0.58 4.18
CA ALA A 84 -8.65 1.99 4.57
C ALA A 84 -9.48 2.90 3.63
N GLY A 85 -10.18 2.36 2.64
CA GLY A 85 -10.96 3.13 1.67
C GLY A 85 -10.15 4.05 0.76
N ARG A 86 -8.81 3.89 0.73
CA ARG A 86 -7.90 4.70 -0.12
C ARG A 86 -7.88 4.23 -1.57
N HIS A 87 -8.31 3.00 -1.82
CA HIS A 87 -8.34 2.40 -3.13
C HIS A 87 -9.63 1.60 -3.30
N ARG A 88 -10.42 1.92 -4.34
CA ARG A 88 -11.47 1.02 -4.78
C ARG A 88 -10.86 -0.08 -5.65
N PRO A 89 -11.07 -1.36 -5.33
CA PRO A 89 -10.60 -2.44 -6.17
C PRO A 89 -11.32 -2.44 -7.53
N PRO A 90 -10.68 -2.95 -8.60
CA PRO A 90 -11.39 -3.29 -9.83
C PRO A 90 -12.45 -4.35 -9.55
N VAL A 91 -13.46 -4.45 -10.43
CA VAL A 91 -14.63 -5.33 -10.24
C VAL A 91 -14.22 -6.78 -9.97
N ASP A 92 -13.27 -7.31 -10.72
CA ASP A 92 -12.82 -8.70 -10.56
C ASP A 92 -12.23 -8.95 -9.16
N LEU A 93 -11.41 -8.02 -8.65
CA LEU A 93 -10.85 -8.12 -7.31
C LEU A 93 -11.93 -7.92 -6.24
N ALA A 94 -12.92 -7.05 -6.47
CA ALA A 94 -14.05 -6.87 -5.55
C ALA A 94 -14.88 -8.16 -5.43
N VAL A 95 -15.14 -8.84 -6.55
CA VAL A 95 -15.85 -10.14 -6.58
C VAL A 95 -15.03 -11.24 -5.91
N ALA A 96 -13.71 -11.26 -6.13
CA ALA A 96 -12.83 -12.22 -5.48
C ALA A 96 -12.79 -12.02 -3.96
N LEU A 97 -12.65 -10.78 -3.49
CA LEU A 97 -12.72 -10.41 -2.07
C LEU A 97 -14.05 -10.85 -1.43
N ALA A 98 -15.17 -10.60 -2.11
CA ALA A 98 -16.50 -11.02 -1.68
C ALA A 98 -16.61 -12.53 -1.45
N ARG A 99 -15.98 -13.33 -2.33
CA ARG A 99 -15.93 -14.79 -2.19
C ARG A 99 -15.06 -15.22 -1.01
N GLU A 100 -13.88 -14.64 -0.86
CA GLU A 100 -12.94 -14.99 0.22
C GLU A 100 -13.48 -14.66 1.61
N VAL A 101 -14.23 -13.55 1.76
CA VAL A 101 -14.75 -13.12 3.06
C VAL A 101 -16.22 -13.49 3.32
N GLU A 102 -16.79 -14.31 2.43
CA GLU A 102 -18.16 -14.83 2.50
C GLU A 102 -19.20 -13.71 2.69
N ALA A 103 -19.10 -12.65 1.88
CA ALA A 103 -19.99 -11.50 1.93
C ALA A 103 -20.25 -10.90 0.55
N PRO A 104 -21.47 -10.42 0.27
CA PRO A 104 -21.76 -9.81 -1.03
C PRO A 104 -21.00 -8.50 -1.23
N VAL A 105 -20.67 -8.18 -2.48
CA VAL A 105 -19.88 -7.00 -2.87
C VAL A 105 -20.51 -5.70 -2.35
N GLU A 106 -21.84 -5.61 -2.38
CA GLU A 106 -22.62 -4.45 -1.94
C GLU A 106 -22.50 -4.21 -0.43
N ARG A 107 -22.30 -5.28 0.35
CA ARG A 107 -22.06 -5.18 1.79
C ARG A 107 -20.62 -4.72 2.08
N LEU A 108 -19.66 -5.17 1.28
CA LEU A 108 -18.25 -4.77 1.43
C LEU A 108 -18.00 -3.33 0.98
N PHE A 109 -18.67 -2.91 -0.09
CA PHE A 109 -18.47 -1.63 -0.76
C PHE A 109 -19.82 -0.91 -1.00
N PRO A 110 -20.50 -0.45 0.06
CA PRO A 110 -21.77 0.24 -0.05
C PRO A 110 -21.68 1.47 -0.96
N PRO A 111 -22.79 1.84 -1.63
CA PRO A 111 -22.86 3.09 -2.37
C PRO A 111 -22.62 4.28 -1.44
N PRO A 112 -22.06 5.39 -1.94
CA PRO A 112 -21.88 6.59 -1.12
C PRO A 112 -23.24 7.07 -0.60
N ALA A 113 -23.28 7.49 0.67
CA ALA A 113 -24.48 8.07 1.25
C ALA A 113 -24.94 9.26 0.39
N THR A 114 -26.11 9.12 -0.23
CA THR A 114 -26.70 10.22 -1.02
C THR A 114 -27.13 11.28 -0.02
N ARG A 115 -26.48 12.45 -0.03
CA ARG A 115 -27.00 13.63 0.70
C ARG A 115 -28.23 14.11 -0.07
N GLY A 116 -29.40 14.00 0.56
CA GLY A 116 -30.64 14.63 0.09
C GLY A 116 -30.58 16.14 0.19
#